data_AF-A0A5D3DHQ4-F1
#
_entry.id   AF-A0A5D3DHQ4-F1
#
_cell.length_a   1.000
_cell.length_b   1.000
_cell.length_c   1.000
_cell.angle_alpha   90.00
_cell.angle_beta   90.00
_cell.angle_gamma   90.00
#
_symmetry.space_group_name_H-M   'P 1'
#
loop_
_entity.id
_entity.type
_entity.pdbx_description
1 polymer ?
#
loop_
_entity_poly.entity_id
_entity_poly.type
_entity_poly.pdbx_seq_one_letter_code
_entity_poly.pdbx_strand_id
1 'polypeptide(L)'
;MEDVLKLTYSDWTRSIVDRKSTSGYCTFVRSNLVTWRSKKQGVVARTSAEAEYRAMCLGIYEETWLQKVLFNLCQDYEVPMKLFCDNKTTISIANNPV
;
A
#
# COMPACT_ATOMS: atom_id res chain seq x y z
N MET A 1 7.32 21.39 -3.68
CA MET A 1 6.68 20.22 -4.30
C MET A 1 6.35 19.30 -3.13
N GLU A 2 5.07 19.20 -2.77
CA GLU A 2 4.66 18.44 -1.60
C GLU A 2 4.81 16.95 -1.93
N ASP A 3 5.71 16.21 -1.27
CA ASP A 3 5.85 14.77 -1.52
C ASP A 3 4.83 13.99 -0.67
N VAL A 4 4.06 13.11 -1.30
CA VAL A 4 3.31 12.06 -0.60
C VAL A 4 4.04 10.73 -0.77
N LEU A 5 4.29 10.08 0.35
CA LEU A 5 5.05 8.83 0.45
C LEU A 5 4.13 7.73 0.98
N LYS A 6 4.05 6.61 0.27
CA LYS A 6 3.30 5.43 0.69
C LYS A 6 4.24 4.26 0.90
N LEU A 7 4.22 3.67 2.09
CA LEU A 7 4.93 2.43 2.42
C LEU A 7 3.91 1.29 2.50
N THR A 8 4.23 0.14 1.93
CA THR A 8 3.42 -1.09 2.05
C THR A 8 4.27 -2.25 2.57
N TYR A 9 3.65 -3.12 3.37
CA TYR A 9 4.28 -4.34 3.86
C TYR A 9 3.25 -5.46 3.97
N SER A 10 3.72 -6.71 3.94
CA SER A 10 2.93 -7.90 4.21
C SER A 10 3.73 -8.96 4.96
N ASP A 11 3.12 -9.62 5.93
CA ASP A 11 3.74 -10.78 6.60
C ASP A 11 3.20 -12.09 6.04
N TRP A 12 3.86 -12.61 5.00
CA TRP A 12 3.44 -13.85 4.36
C TRP A 12 3.38 -15.02 5.35
N THR A 13 2.23 -15.70 5.41
CA THR A 13 1.99 -16.93 6.21
C THR A 13 2.22 -16.84 7.72
N ARG A 14 2.28 -15.64 8.29
CA ARG A 14 2.58 -15.47 9.73
C ARG A 14 1.51 -16.03 10.66
N SER A 15 0.25 -16.07 10.22
CA SER A 15 -0.84 -16.61 11.01
C SER A 15 -0.80 -18.14 11.06
N ILE A 16 -0.54 -18.71 12.24
CA ILE A 16 -0.44 -20.18 12.42
C ILE A 16 -1.79 -20.88 12.19
N VAL A 17 -2.90 -20.19 12.49
CA VAL A 17 -4.26 -20.76 12.45
C VAL A 17 -4.79 -20.90 11.03
N ASP A 18 -4.69 -19.84 10.22
CA ASP A 18 -5.31 -19.76 8.90
C ASP A 18 -4.33 -19.53 7.75
N ARG A 19 -3.02 -19.40 8.06
CA ARG A 19 -1.93 -19.09 7.10
C ARG A 19 -2.13 -17.80 6.31
N LYS A 20 -3.07 -16.94 6.70
CA LYS A 20 -3.32 -15.67 6.04
C LYS A 20 -2.25 -14.64 6.41
N SER A 21 -1.81 -13.90 5.41
CA SER A 21 -0.88 -12.79 5.61
C SER A 21 -1.61 -11.59 6.22
N THR A 22 -0.88 -10.73 6.91
CA THR A 22 -1.32 -9.41 7.36
C THR A 22 -0.66 -8.38 6.48
N SER A 23 -1.46 -7.58 5.79
CA SER A 23 -0.98 -6.44 5.03
C SER A 23 -1.10 -5.18 5.85
N GLY A 24 -0.16 -4.27 5.66
CA GLY A 24 -0.30 -2.92 6.17
C GLY A 24 0.27 -1.88 5.24
N TYR A 25 -0.09 -0.64 5.53
CA TYR A 25 0.43 0.52 4.82
C TYR A 25 0.53 1.72 5.74
N CYS A 26 1.41 2.65 5.35
CA CYS A 26 1.57 3.96 5.98
C CYS A 26 1.64 5.03 4.89
N THR A 27 0.90 6.12 5.04
CA THR A 27 0.94 7.27 4.13
C THR A 27 1.49 8.47 4.88
N PHE A 28 2.53 9.08 4.33
CA PHE A 28 3.14 10.30 4.84
C PHE A 28 2.88 11.46 3.88
N VAL A 29 2.51 12.62 4.43
CA VAL A 29 2.40 13.88 3.71
C VAL A 29 3.38 14.86 4.33
N ARG A 30 4.34 15.38 3.54
CA ARG A 30 5.38 16.30 4.03
C ARG A 30 6.10 15.76 5.28
N SER A 31 6.47 14.48 5.24
CA SER A 31 7.12 13.74 6.34
C SER A 31 6.28 13.48 7.60
N ASN A 32 4.99 13.82 7.59
CA ASN A 32 4.09 13.51 8.70
C ASN A 32 3.25 12.27 8.38
N LEU A 33 3.15 11.33 9.32
CA LEU A 33 2.27 10.16 9.16
C LEU A 33 0.80 10.61 9.25
N VAL A 34 0.07 10.53 8.14
CA VAL A 34 -1.34 10.94 8.07
C VAL A 34 -2.28 9.75 8.23
N THR A 35 -1.93 8.60 7.66
CA THR A 35 -2.75 7.39 7.76
C THR A 35 -1.88 6.16 7.91
N TRP A 36 -2.32 5.20 8.71
CA TRP A 36 -1.73 3.86 8.76
C TRP A 36 -2.85 2.84 8.92
N ARG A 37 -2.59 1.62 8.44
CA ARG A 37 -3.49 0.49 8.66
C ARG A 37 -2.72 -0.81 8.68
N SER A 38 -3.19 -1.74 9.48
CA SER A 38 -2.80 -3.15 9.42
C SER A 38 -4.05 -4.00 9.38
N LYS A 39 -4.14 -4.94 8.45
CA LYS A 39 -5.30 -5.80 8.26
C LYS A 39 -4.88 -7.18 7.77
N LYS A 40 -5.42 -8.22 8.42
CA LYS A 40 -5.31 -9.60 7.93
C LYS A 40 -6.00 -9.74 6.56
N GLN A 41 -5.31 -10.33 5.60
CA GLN A 41 -5.85 -10.59 4.26
C GLN A 41 -7.05 -11.53 4.36
N GLY A 42 -8.03 -11.35 3.47
CA GLY A 42 -9.23 -12.20 3.44
C GLY A 42 -8.94 -13.63 2.96
N VAL A 43 -7.87 -13.80 2.18
CA VAL A 43 -7.47 -15.06 1.57
C VAL A 43 -6.01 -15.37 1.85
N VAL A 44 -5.62 -16.63 1.69
CA VAL A 44 -4.24 -17.08 1.82
C VAL A 44 -3.47 -16.73 0.55
N ALA A 45 -2.37 -16.02 0.69
CA ALA A 45 -1.44 -15.77 -0.40
C ALA A 45 -0.49 -16.96 -0.57
N ARG A 46 -0.25 -17.39 -1.81
CA ARG A 46 0.60 -18.54 -2.12
C ARG A 46 2.08 -18.19 -2.15
N THR A 47 2.40 -16.91 -2.34
CA THR A 47 3.77 -16.38 -2.33
C THR A 47 3.84 -15.07 -1.55
N SER A 48 5.06 -14.71 -1.12
CA SER A 48 5.31 -13.39 -0.53
C SER A 48 5.05 -12.26 -1.53
N ALA A 49 5.38 -12.45 -2.81
CA ALA A 49 5.11 -11.46 -3.86
C ALA A 49 3.61 -11.23 -4.07
N GLU A 50 2.80 -12.28 -4.03
CA GLU A 50 1.35 -12.15 -4.08
C GLU A 50 0.79 -11.42 -2.85
N ALA A 51 1.32 -11.73 -1.65
CA ALA A 51 0.91 -11.07 -0.41
C ALA A 51 1.22 -9.56 -0.44
N GLU A 52 2.41 -9.20 -0.90
CA GLU A 52 2.85 -7.81 -1.07
C GLU A 52 2.07 -7.10 -2.17
N TYR A 53 1.83 -7.75 -3.31
CA TYR A 53 1.03 -7.16 -4.39
C TYR A 53 -0.38 -6.80 -3.91
N ARG A 54 -1.00 -7.71 -3.14
CA ARG A 54 -2.30 -7.44 -2.49
C ARG A 54 -2.20 -6.26 -1.50
N ALA A 55 -1.09 -6.13 -0.77
CA ALA A 55 -0.84 -5.00 0.12
C ALA A 55 -0.73 -3.68 -0.65
N MET A 56 -0.02 -3.67 -1.78
CA MET A 56 0.08 -2.53 -2.70
C MET A 56 -1.29 -2.10 -3.21
N CYS A 57 -2.10 -3.03 -3.73
CA CYS A 57 -3.44 -2.71 -4.23
C CYS A 57 -4.29 -2.05 -3.14
N LEU A 58 -4.29 -2.59 -1.92
CA LEU A 58 -5.01 -1.99 -0.78
C LEU A 58 -4.48 -0.60 -0.43
N GLY A 59 -3.16 -0.40 -0.50
CA GLY A 59 -2.52 0.89 -0.31
C GLY A 59 -3.00 1.93 -1.31
N ILE A 60 -3.09 1.57 -2.60
CA ILE A 60 -3.54 2.42 -3.70
C ILE A 60 -5.03 2.77 -3.57
N TYR A 61 -5.89 1.82 -3.22
CA TYR A 61 -7.32 2.11 -3.01
C TYR A 61 -7.55 3.17 -1.92
N GLU A 62 -6.86 3.03 -0.80
CA GLU A 62 -6.91 4.03 0.27
C GLU A 62 -6.33 5.36 -0.17
N GLU A 63 -5.25 5.31 -0.93
CA GLU A 63 -4.60 6.50 -1.47
C GLU A 63 -5.52 7.30 -2.39
N THR A 64 -6.18 6.65 -3.35
CA THR A 64 -7.16 7.32 -4.22
C THR A 64 -8.30 7.92 -3.40
N TRP A 65 -8.72 7.26 -2.32
CA TRP A 65 -9.69 7.82 -1.39
C TRP A 65 -9.14 9.06 -0.67
N LEU A 66 -7.91 9.00 -0.13
CA LEU A 66 -7.25 10.11 0.54
C LEU A 66 -7.05 11.31 -0.39
N GLN A 67 -6.61 11.08 -1.63
CA GLN A 67 -6.47 12.12 -2.65
C GLN A 67 -7.79 12.83 -2.91
N LYS A 68 -8.90 12.09 -3.02
CA LYS A 68 -10.24 12.70 -3.17
C LYS A 68 -10.64 13.54 -1.96
N VAL A 69 -10.34 13.05 -0.74
CA VAL A 69 -10.60 13.84 0.48
C VAL A 69 -9.76 15.10 0.51
N LEU A 70 -8.46 15.01 0.20
CA LEU A 70 -7.56 16.15 0.14
C LEU A 70 -7.96 17.15 -0.94
N PHE A 71 -8.35 16.69 -2.13
CA PHE A 71 -8.84 17.53 -3.21
C PHE A 71 -10.12 18.29 -2.83
N ASN A 72 -11.02 17.68 -2.06
CA ASN A 72 -12.21 18.38 -1.57
C ASN A 72 -11.91 19.42 -0.48
N LEU A 73 -10.82 19.23 0.29
CA LEU A 73 -10.41 20.12 1.36
C LEU A 73 -9.47 21.24 0.88
N CYS A 74 -8.64 20.97 -0.12
CA CYS A 74 -7.67 21.87 -0.73
C CYS A 74 -7.88 21.86 -2.24
N GLN A 75 -8.18 23.01 -2.84
CA GLN A 75 -8.17 23.15 -4.30
C GLN A 75 -6.73 22.92 -4.79
N ASP A 76 -6.56 21.97 -5.72
CA ASP A 76 -5.32 21.56 -6.41
C ASP A 76 -4.33 20.65 -5.65
N TYR A 77 -4.72 19.38 -5.44
CA TYR A 77 -3.79 18.32 -4.99
C TYR A 77 -3.49 17.30 -6.10
N GLU A 78 -2.84 17.74 -7.19
CA GLU A 78 -2.23 16.85 -8.20
C GLU A 78 -0.77 16.55 -7.82
N VAL A 79 -0.57 15.79 -6.76
CA VAL A 79 0.79 15.39 -6.34
C VAL A 79 1.10 13.98 -6.83
N PRO A 80 2.18 13.78 -7.60
CA PRO A 80 2.67 12.44 -7.93
C PRO A 80 3.09 11.71 -6.65
N MET A 81 2.48 10.56 -6.39
CA MET A 81 2.78 9.76 -5.21
C MET A 81 3.86 8.72 -5.48
N LYS A 82 4.73 8.49 -4.49
CA LYS A 82 5.74 7.43 -4.53
C LYS A 82 5.32 6.29 -3.61
N LEU A 83 5.05 5.13 -4.20
CA LEU A 83 4.77 3.88 -3.51
C LEU A 83 6.07 3.08 -3.33
N PHE A 84 6.36 2.66 -2.10
CA PHE A 84 7.51 1.85 -1.75
C PHE A 84 7.06 0.49 -1.20
N CYS A 85 7.72 -0.55 -1.69
CA CYS A 85 7.63 -1.92 -1.20
C CYS A 85 9.04 -2.47 -1.11
N ASP A 86 9.28 -3.37 -0.17
CA ASP A 86 10.56 -4.03 0.02
C ASP A 86 10.76 -5.24 -0.94
N ASN A 87 9.67 -5.77 -1.48
CA ASN A 87 9.69 -6.95 -2.35
C ASN A 87 9.92 -6.59 -3.82
N LYS A 88 11.17 -6.76 -4.27
CA LYS A 88 11.62 -6.52 -5.65
C LYS A 88 10.82 -7.29 -6.70
N THR A 89 10.42 -8.53 -6.43
CA THR A 89 9.61 -9.33 -7.36
C THR A 89 8.25 -8.68 -7.56
N THR A 90 7.66 -8.16 -6.50
CA THR A 90 6.37 -7.44 -6.56
C THR A 90 6.49 -6.15 -7.36
N ILE A 91 7.56 -5.37 -7.13
CA ILE A 91 7.84 -4.16 -7.91
C ILE A 91 7.99 -4.49 -9.40
N SER A 92 8.72 -5.56 -9.73
CA SER A 92 8.89 -5.99 -11.12
C SER A 92 7.58 -6.42 -11.77
N ILE A 93 6.70 -7.12 -11.04
CA ILE A 93 5.38 -7.51 -11.53
C ILE A 93 4.49 -6.28 -11.74
N ALA A 94 4.52 -5.31 -10.82
CA ALA A 94 3.71 -4.09 -10.93
C ALA A 94 4.12 -3.19 -12.10
N ASN A 95 5.42 -3.13 -12.42
CA ASN A 95 5.95 -2.30 -13.51
C ASN A 95 5.90 -2.95 -14.90
N ASN A 96 5.56 -4.24 -14.99
CA ASN A 96 5.46 -4.95 -16.26
C ASN A 96 3.99 -5.32 -16.53
N PRO A 97 3.20 -4.44 -17.16
CA PRO A 97 1.86 -4.82 -17.59
C PRO A 97 1.99 -5.90 -18.66
N VAL A 98 1.53 -7.11 -18.34
CA VAL A 98 1.33 -8.19 -19.33
C VAL A 98 0.25 -7.76 -20.32
#